data_AF-A0A941KUX5-F1
#
_entry.id   AF-A0A941KUX5-F1
#
_cell.length_a   1.000
_cell.length_b   1.000
_cell.length_c   1.000
_cell.angle_alpha   90.00
_cell.angle_beta   90.00
_cell.angle_gamma   90.00
#
_symmetry.space_group_name_H-M   'P 1'
#
loop_
_entity.id
_entity.type
_entity.pdbx_description
1 polymer ?
#
loop_
_entity_poly.entity_id
_entity_poly.type
_entity_poly.pdbx_seq_one_letter_code
_entity_poly.pdbx_strand_id
1 'polypeptide(L)'
;MANSGRFKKLLFSAALFNWIAASALCFAYQPLFQIGGITPLPTHPLFLQLFAVLAFLFGVGYYWASRDLERNRNIIILGTLGKLLVFLFSLGYWLAGSISWKLLILVSVDLVYALLFIHILTTGTTCNEARFQ
;
A
#
# COMPACT_ATOMS: atom_id res chain seq x y z
N MET A 1 -2.22 -14.10 22.10
CA MET A 1 -1.60 -14.88 21.00
C MET A 1 -2.56 -15.22 19.85
N ALA A 2 -3.90 -15.06 19.96
CA ALA A 2 -4.86 -15.50 18.92
C ALA A 2 -4.87 -14.70 17.59
N ASN A 3 -4.33 -13.47 17.54
CA ASN A 3 -4.38 -12.62 16.35
C ASN A 3 -3.10 -12.60 15.49
N SER A 4 -1.99 -13.18 15.96
CA SER A 4 -0.70 -13.09 15.25
C SER A 4 -0.75 -13.72 13.85
N GLY A 5 -1.40 -14.88 13.70
CA GLY A 5 -1.55 -15.53 12.41
C GLY A 5 -2.39 -14.74 11.40
N ARG A 6 -3.42 -14.02 11.86
CA ARG A 6 -4.25 -13.16 10.99
C ARG A 6 -3.46 -11.95 10.50
N PHE A 7 -2.70 -11.30 11.39
CA PHE A 7 -1.86 -10.16 11.03
C PHE A 7 -0.76 -10.55 10.04
N LYS A 8 -0.13 -11.71 10.22
CA LYS A 8 0.85 -12.24 9.25
C LYS A 8 0.23 -12.47 7.86
N LYS A 9 -0.96 -13.08 7.79
CA LYS A 9 -1.68 -13.27 6.52
C LYS A 9 -2.05 -11.95 5.85
N LEU A 10 -2.47 -10.96 6.63
CA LEU A 10 -2.82 -9.62 6.15
C LEU A 10 -1.60 -8.88 5.58
N LEU A 11 -0.47 -8.90 6.28
CA LEU A 11 0.78 -8.32 5.79
C LEU A 11 1.26 -9.04 4.52
N PHE A 12 1.09 -10.36 4.44
CA PHE A 12 1.38 -11.11 3.23
C PHE A 12 0.46 -10.75 2.06
N SER A 13 -0.86 -10.57 2.29
CA SER A 13 -1.77 -10.13 1.23
C SER A 13 -1.44 -8.70 0.76
N ALA A 14 -1.00 -7.83 1.65
CA ALA A 14 -0.50 -6.50 1.29
C ALA A 14 0.76 -6.57 0.41
N ALA A 15 1.66 -7.53 0.69
CA ALA A 15 2.83 -7.78 -0.15
C ALA A 15 2.44 -8.18 -1.57
N LEU A 16 1.52 -9.15 -1.70
CA LEU A 16 1.00 -9.60 -2.99
C LEU A 16 0.32 -8.48 -3.76
N PHE A 17 -0.52 -7.69 -3.09
CA PHE A 17 -1.18 -6.54 -3.71
C PHE A 17 -0.18 -5.55 -4.30
N ASN A 18 0.84 -5.16 -3.51
CA ASN A 18 1.87 -4.23 -3.97
C ASN A 18 2.68 -4.79 -5.16
N TRP A 19 3.02 -6.09 -5.16
CA TRP A 19 3.71 -6.71 -6.29
C TRP A 19 2.85 -6.78 -7.55
N ILE A 20 1.56 -7.11 -7.42
CA ILE A 20 0.61 -7.11 -8.54
C ILE A 20 0.46 -5.69 -9.11
N ALA A 21 0.24 -4.70 -8.25
CA ALA A 21 0.12 -3.31 -8.65
C ALA A 21 1.40 -2.78 -9.33
N ALA A 22 2.57 -3.06 -8.75
CA ALA A 22 3.86 -2.70 -9.35
C ALA A 22 4.05 -3.36 -10.72
N SER A 23 3.73 -4.65 -10.85
CA SER A 23 3.82 -5.36 -12.12
C SER A 23 2.88 -4.77 -13.17
N ALA A 24 1.65 -4.43 -12.79
CA ALA A 24 0.70 -3.76 -13.66
C ALA A 24 1.21 -2.37 -14.11
N LEU A 25 1.83 -1.60 -13.22
CA LEU A 25 2.41 -0.29 -13.56
C LEU A 25 3.67 -0.41 -14.44
N CYS A 26 4.46 -1.49 -14.30
CA CYS A 26 5.62 -1.71 -15.17
C CYS A 26 5.24 -2.15 -16.58
N PHE A 27 4.28 -3.07 -16.71
CA PHE A 27 4.02 -3.79 -17.97
C PHE A 27 2.67 -3.47 -18.62
N ALA A 28 1.71 -2.93 -17.86
CA ALA A 28 0.32 -2.74 -18.30
C ALA A 28 -0.24 -1.35 -17.92
N TYR A 29 0.62 -0.33 -17.82
CA TYR A 29 0.16 0.99 -17.37
C TYR A 29 -0.76 1.71 -18.35
N GLN A 30 -0.57 1.52 -19.66
CA GLN A 30 -1.38 2.19 -20.68
C GLN A 30 -2.88 1.86 -20.54
N PRO A 31 -3.32 0.59 -20.53
CA PRO A 31 -4.72 0.27 -20.32
C PRO A 31 -5.21 0.69 -18.93
N LEU A 32 -4.37 0.57 -17.90
CA LEU A 32 -4.70 1.02 -16.54
C LEU A 32 -5.02 2.52 -16.50
N PHE A 33 -4.19 3.34 -17.15
CA PHE A 33 -4.33 4.80 -17.19
C PHE A 33 -5.50 5.24 -18.05
N GLN A 34 -5.75 4.56 -19.17
CA GLN A 34 -6.94 4.79 -20.00
C GLN A 34 -8.22 4.53 -19.21
N ILE A 35 -8.32 3.40 -18.50
CA ILE A 35 -9.46 3.09 -17.61
C ILE A 35 -9.55 4.13 -16.48
N GLY A 36 -8.39 4.57 -15.98
CA GLY A 36 -8.26 5.58 -14.94
C GLY A 36 -8.54 7.01 -15.39
N GLY A 37 -8.83 7.26 -16.68
CA GLY A 37 -9.09 8.60 -17.21
C GLY A 37 -7.86 9.52 -17.26
N ILE A 38 -6.65 8.97 -17.21
CA ILE A 38 -5.41 9.73 -17.32
C ILE A 38 -5.10 9.96 -18.80
N THR A 39 -5.27 11.20 -19.25
CA THR A 39 -4.94 11.64 -20.61
C THR A 39 -4.28 13.02 -20.59
N PRO A 40 -3.22 13.27 -21.40
CA PRO A 40 -2.54 12.32 -22.28
C PRO A 40 -1.73 11.28 -21.49
N LEU A 41 -1.43 10.14 -22.13
CA LEU A 41 -0.55 9.13 -21.54
C LEU A 41 0.88 9.69 -21.39
N PRO A 42 1.64 9.29 -20.35
CA PRO A 42 3.04 9.71 -20.20
C PRO A 42 3.88 9.31 -21.41
N THR A 43 4.63 10.27 -21.95
CA THR A 43 5.57 10.05 -23.08
C THR A 43 6.78 9.23 -22.68
N HIS A 44 7.24 9.40 -21.43
CA HIS A 44 8.35 8.63 -20.86
C HIS A 44 7.90 7.94 -19.57
N PRO A 45 7.87 6.60 -19.51
CA PRO A 45 7.35 5.88 -18.34
C PRO A 45 8.36 5.79 -17.19
N LEU A 46 9.52 6.45 -17.27
CA LEU A 46 10.61 6.31 -16.28
C LEU A 46 10.13 6.53 -14.84
N PHE A 47 9.49 7.68 -14.55
CA PHE A 47 9.02 7.99 -13.20
C PHE A 47 7.91 7.04 -12.72
N LEU A 48 7.10 6.54 -13.64
CA LEU A 48 6.08 5.54 -13.35
C LEU A 48 6.72 4.19 -12.97
N GLN A 49 7.74 3.77 -13.70
CA GLN A 49 8.49 2.54 -13.42
C GLN A 49 9.31 2.66 -12.13
N LEU A 50 9.91 3.82 -11.85
CA LEU A 50 10.56 4.08 -10.56
C LEU A 50 9.56 4.00 -9.41
N PHE A 51 8.36 4.57 -9.56
CA PHE A 51 7.28 4.41 -8.58
C PHE A 51 6.87 2.94 -8.42
N ALA A 52 6.76 2.18 -9.51
CA ALA A 52 6.46 0.76 -9.48
C ALA A 52 7.55 -0.05 -8.74
N VAL A 53 8.84 0.26 -8.93
CA VAL A 53 9.95 -0.36 -8.20
C VAL A 53 9.83 -0.07 -6.70
N LEU A 54 9.53 1.17 -6.31
CA LEU A 54 9.30 1.51 -4.89
C LEU A 54 8.10 0.74 -4.32
N ALA A 55 6.99 0.69 -5.04
CA ALA A 55 5.80 -0.08 -4.64
C ALA A 55 6.13 -1.57 -4.47
N PHE A 56 6.96 -2.13 -5.36
CA PHE A 56 7.44 -3.51 -5.25
C PHE A 56 8.29 -3.73 -3.98
N LEU A 57 9.20 -2.80 -3.67
CA LEU A 57 10.04 -2.86 -2.45
C LEU A 57 9.20 -2.74 -1.17
N PHE A 58 8.15 -1.92 -1.16
CA PHE A 58 7.17 -1.93 -0.07
C PHE A 58 6.54 -3.32 0.10
N GLY A 59 6.23 -4.02 -1.00
CA GLY A 59 5.77 -5.40 -0.95
C GLY A 59 6.78 -6.34 -0.30
N VAL A 60 8.08 -6.20 -0.60
CA VAL A 60 9.16 -6.95 0.08
C VAL A 60 9.18 -6.64 1.58
N GLY A 61 9.02 -5.37 1.95
CA GLY A 61 8.93 -4.95 3.34
C GLY A 61 7.74 -5.59 4.09
N TYR A 62 6.56 -5.62 3.47
CA TYR A 62 5.38 -6.28 4.05
C TYR A 62 5.54 -7.79 4.15
N TYR A 63 6.22 -8.40 3.18
CA TYR A 63 6.60 -9.80 3.26
C TYR A 63 7.51 -10.07 4.46
N TRP A 64 8.55 -9.25 4.71
CA TRP A 64 9.39 -9.39 5.91
C TRP A 64 8.57 -9.21 7.19
N ALA A 65 7.71 -8.19 7.25
CA ALA A 65 6.81 -7.96 8.38
C ALA A 65 5.82 -9.11 8.60
N SER A 66 5.40 -9.82 7.54
CA SER A 66 4.57 -11.02 7.65
C SER A 66 5.30 -12.20 8.30
N ARG A 67 6.64 -12.23 8.26
CA ARG A 67 7.43 -13.28 8.91
C ARG A 67 7.68 -12.95 10.37
N ASP A 68 8.10 -11.72 10.63
CA ASP A 68 8.39 -11.19 11.96
C ASP A 68 7.86 -9.75 12.09
N LEU A 69 6.74 -9.62 12.80
CA LEU A 69 6.01 -8.36 12.93
C LEU A 69 6.73 -7.37 13.85
N GLU A 70 7.24 -7.85 14.98
CA GLU A 70 7.88 -7.00 15.99
C GLU A 70 9.18 -6.41 15.46
N ARG A 71 10.02 -7.25 14.84
CA ARG A 71 11.29 -6.79 14.26
C ARG A 71 11.10 -5.78 13.14
N ASN A 72 10.02 -5.89 12.37
CA ASN A 72 9.75 -5.08 11.20
C ASN A 72 8.64 -4.04 11.42
N ARG A 73 8.32 -3.70 12.68
CA ARG A 73 7.24 -2.77 13.02
C ARG A 73 7.38 -1.40 12.33
N ASN A 74 8.61 -0.90 12.18
CA ASN A 74 8.87 0.36 11.49
C ASN A 74 8.52 0.33 10.00
N ILE A 75 8.62 -0.83 9.35
CA ILE A 75 8.19 -1.00 7.95
C ILE A 75 6.68 -0.88 7.85
N ILE A 76 5.93 -1.38 8.84
CA ILE A 76 4.48 -1.25 8.90
C ILE A 76 4.10 0.22 9.07
N ILE A 77 4.79 0.97 9.94
CA ILE A 77 4.58 2.42 10.11
C ILE A 77 4.83 3.18 8.80
N LEU A 78 5.97 2.92 8.15
CA LEU A 78 6.30 3.55 6.86
C LEU A 78 5.27 3.19 5.78
N GLY A 79 4.81 1.94 5.77
CA GLY A 79 3.77 1.47 4.87
C GLY A 79 2.42 2.15 5.08
N THR A 80 2.01 2.35 6.33
CA THR A 80 0.81 3.11 6.69
C THR A 80 0.87 4.52 6.12
N LEU A 81 1.98 5.24 6.38
CA LEU A 81 2.17 6.61 5.89
C LEU A 81 2.16 6.65 4.36
N GLY A 82 2.91 5.76 3.70
CA GLY A 82 2.97 5.69 2.25
C GLY A 82 1.59 5.46 1.63
N LYS A 83 0.81 4.51 2.15
CA LYS A 83 -0.53 4.20 1.65
C LYS A 83 -1.54 5.32 1.86
N LEU A 84 -1.49 5.99 3.02
CA LEU A 84 -2.32 7.18 3.28
C LEU A 84 -1.99 8.30 2.29
N LEU A 85 -0.70 8.59 2.06
CA LEU A 85 -0.28 9.62 1.13
C LEU A 85 -0.71 9.28 -0.31
N VAL A 86 -0.51 8.04 -0.76
CA VAL A 86 -0.97 7.60 -2.10
C VAL A 86 -2.47 7.84 -2.28
N PHE A 87 -3.29 7.50 -1.27
CA PHE A 87 -4.73 7.76 -1.31
C PHE A 87 -5.06 9.26 -1.31
N LEU A 88 -4.47 10.04 -0.40
CA LEU A 88 -4.76 11.48 -0.27
C LEU A 88 -4.38 12.27 -1.53
N PHE A 89 -3.21 11.97 -2.13
CA PHE A 89 -2.83 12.58 -3.40
C PHE A 89 -3.80 12.21 -4.52
N SER A 90 -4.17 10.92 -4.62
CA SER A 90 -5.12 10.47 -5.64
C SER A 90 -6.51 11.10 -5.46
N LEU A 91 -6.97 11.24 -4.22
CA LEU A 91 -8.20 11.95 -3.90
C LEU A 91 -8.15 13.41 -4.35
N GLY A 92 -7.04 14.11 -4.12
CA GLY A 92 -6.82 15.48 -4.60
C GLY A 92 -6.91 15.59 -6.12
N TYR A 93 -6.27 14.67 -6.87
CA TYR A 93 -6.36 14.64 -8.33
C TYR A 93 -7.76 14.31 -8.84
N TRP A 94 -8.51 13.46 -8.13
CA TRP A 94 -9.89 13.17 -8.47
C TRP A 94 -10.80 14.38 -8.25
N LEU A 95 -10.65 15.08 -7.12
CA LEU A 95 -11.39 16.33 -6.84
C LEU A 95 -11.07 17.43 -7.86
N ALA A 96 -9.86 17.44 -8.41
CA ALA A 96 -9.46 18.33 -9.50
C ALA A 96 -9.94 17.88 -10.90
N GLY A 97 -10.67 16.77 -11.00
CA GLY A 97 -11.16 16.23 -12.28
C GLY A 97 -10.08 15.63 -13.19
N SER A 98 -8.88 15.38 -12.66
CA SER A 98 -7.73 14.89 -13.44
C SER A 98 -7.69 13.37 -13.61
N ILE A 99 -8.42 12.64 -12.76
CA ILE A 99 -8.54 11.18 -12.84
C ILE A 99 -9.99 10.74 -12.68
N SER A 100 -10.32 9.55 -13.20
CA SER A 100 -11.63 8.93 -13.05
C SER A 100 -11.85 8.36 -11.64
N TRP A 101 -13.12 8.30 -11.22
CA TRP A 101 -13.53 7.59 -10.00
C TRP A 101 -13.10 6.12 -9.99
N LYS A 102 -12.93 5.50 -11.16
CA LYS A 102 -12.45 4.11 -11.29
C LYS A 102 -11.05 3.94 -10.71
N LEU A 103 -10.16 4.90 -10.96
CA LEU A 103 -8.81 4.90 -10.40
C LEU A 103 -8.84 5.16 -8.89
N LEU A 104 -9.75 6.04 -8.44
CA LEU A 104 -9.93 6.30 -7.02
C LEU A 104 -10.36 5.04 -6.25
N ILE A 105 -11.25 4.21 -6.80
CA ILE A 105 -11.62 2.92 -6.21
C ILE A 105 -10.41 1.99 -6.09
N LEU A 106 -9.60 1.89 -7.15
CA LEU A 106 -8.40 1.06 -7.11
C LEU A 106 -7.44 1.51 -6.01
N VAL A 107 -7.20 2.81 -5.89
CA VAL A 107 -6.32 3.38 -4.85
C VAL A 107 -6.94 3.31 -3.45
N SER A 108 -8.26 3.22 -3.33
CA SER A 108 -8.93 3.05 -2.03
C SER A 108 -8.54 1.73 -1.32
N VAL A 109 -8.02 0.75 -2.07
CA VAL A 109 -7.45 -0.47 -1.48
C VAL A 109 -6.25 -0.15 -0.58
N ASP A 110 -5.44 0.86 -0.92
CA ASP A 110 -4.34 1.32 -0.07
C ASP A 110 -4.85 1.93 1.23
N LEU A 111 -5.94 2.70 1.20
CA LEU A 111 -6.59 3.22 2.40
C LEU A 111 -7.04 2.10 3.33
N VAL A 112 -7.68 1.05 2.79
CA VAL A 112 -8.10 -0.12 3.57
C VAL A 112 -6.89 -0.78 4.24
N TYR A 113 -5.81 -1.02 3.50
CA TYR A 113 -4.57 -1.57 4.08
C TYR A 113 -3.96 -0.64 5.14
N ALA A 114 -3.97 0.67 4.94
CA ALA A 114 -3.46 1.63 5.92
C ALA A 114 -4.25 1.56 7.25
N LEU A 115 -5.58 1.53 7.19
CA LEU A 115 -6.43 1.38 8.38
C LEU A 115 -6.19 0.04 9.09
N LEU A 116 -6.01 -1.03 8.33
CA LEU A 116 -5.65 -2.34 8.88
C LEU A 116 -4.25 -2.35 9.51
N PHE A 117 -3.28 -1.65 8.94
CA PHE A 117 -1.95 -1.51 9.52
C PHE A 117 -1.97 -0.69 10.81
N ILE A 118 -2.79 0.38 10.88
CA ILE A 118 -3.03 1.11 12.12
C ILE A 118 -3.58 0.18 13.19
N HIS A 119 -4.57 -0.66 12.85
CA HIS A 119 -5.12 -1.64 13.78
C HIS A 119 -4.07 -2.65 14.28
N ILE A 120 -3.18 -3.14 13.39
CA ILE A 120 -2.06 -4.00 13.77
C ILE A 120 -1.14 -3.26 14.76
N LEU A 121 -0.76 -2.02 14.44
CA LEU A 121 0.18 -1.23 15.23
C LEU A 121 -0.35 -0.89 16.61
N THR A 122 -1.64 -0.56 16.74
CA THR A 122 -2.27 -0.21 18.02
C THR A 122 -2.52 -1.43 18.90
N THR A 123 -2.88 -2.57 18.30
CA THR A 123 -3.08 -3.83 19.03
C THR A 123 -1.75 -4.43 19.52
N GLY A 124 -0.64 -4.18 18.81
CA GLY A 124 0.69 -4.58 19.27
C GLY A 124 1.20 -3.79 20.48
N THR A 125 0.91 -2.48 20.56
CA THR A 125 1.40 -1.62 21.65
C THR A 125 0.80 -1.99 23.01
N THR A 126 -0.48 -2.32 23.06
CA THR A 126 -1.19 -2.63 24.32
C THR A 126 -0.69 -3.91 25.00
N CYS A 127 -0.11 -4.85 24.25
CA CYS A 127 0.44 -6.08 24.83
C CYS A 127 1.83 -5.86 25.46
N ASN A 128 2.55 -4.81 25.06
CA ASN A 128 3.89 -4.53 25.56
C ASN A 128 3.84 -3.80 26.91
N GLU A 129 2.89 -2.89 27.12
CA GLU A 129 2.67 -2.21 28.41
C GLU A 129 2.23 -3.20 29.52
N ALA A 130 1.39 -4.18 29.19
CA ALA A 130 0.95 -5.21 30.14
C ALA A 130 2.05 -6.21 30.56
N ARG A 131 3.24 -6.16 29.95
CA ARG A 131 4.37 -7.06 30.25
C ARG A 131 5.40 -6.46 31.20
N PHE A 132 5.24 -5.18 31.54
CA PHE A 132 6.09 -4.42 32.47
C PHE A 132 5.35 -3.98 33.75
N GLN A 133 4.14 -4.50 33.98
CA GLN A 133 3.43 -4.47 35.26
C GLN A 133 3.42 -5.87 35.85
#